data_AF-A0AAP0GT39-F1
#
_entry.id   AF-A0AAP0GT39-F1
#
_cell.length_a   1.000
_cell.length_b   1.000
_cell.length_c   1.000
_cell.angle_alpha   90.00
_cell.angle_beta   90.00
_cell.angle_gamma   90.00
#
_symmetry.space_group_name_H-M   'P 1'
#
loop_
_entity.id
_entity.type
_entity.pdbx_description
1 polymer ?
#
loop_
_entity_poly.entity_id
_entity_poly.type
_entity_poly.pdbx_seq_one_letter_code
_entity_poly.pdbx_strand_id
1 'polypeptide(L)'
;MIGRSVQTTDADMIKDRFLGFLIWQSFQSTLVYFLSKTLISPLLLSSSTTIIAAIFGFIFFHLSLLLFSASLFLVTSPQSVPGVSPVELFVGLLKPLFVHGGPPLPSDFRRRVRVTLHRSLFLASSGVSGFVSVACLSGALGLRALVIGLIYGALYVFKRRWVLDFPIIQRPVFFSYKMGVRKAIARAVSISSAGYLLSLVLPVFISERKLAFGDIVIEQIVFYFASCVVFLCWELNRHLLQVFLTRRYLFAPPKGSAAAETNPSDHLLAALEETSERSIVHHLAYLDLCMVSESNVDMWRRAAFFEETGETYKKVIAVCLKPLEQLTLDLSEGLGSSLEKSTSVSRLHEPFYDFQICAWSARIASSLTIRSHKEDRLGVAQLSGCNAATVSTLLACLLAVETSMGKKTNLKPSNTRYPSASIKWAPAGGGTVGIATSNKKDDPHYVKAYSLADILRTSIYQIVSNFHHEMATSDKDWITNGKPLYGSRELLVHKLGMFLEFQAN
;
A
#
# COMPACT_ATOMS: atom_id res chain seq x y z
N MET A 1 32.68 -1.29 1.32
CA MET A 1 32.50 -2.73 1.05
C MET A 1 31.16 -3.29 1.58
N ILE A 2 30.49 -2.60 2.52
CA ILE A 2 29.22 -3.01 3.17
C ILE A 2 27.99 -2.77 2.27
N GLY A 3 27.94 -1.69 1.47
CA GLY A 3 26.80 -1.44 0.57
C GLY A 3 26.60 -2.50 -0.54
N ARG A 4 27.65 -3.25 -0.89
CA ARG A 4 27.55 -4.33 -1.90
C ARG A 4 26.99 -5.63 -1.31
N SER A 5 27.12 -5.87 -0.01
CA SER A 5 26.53 -7.03 0.67
C SER A 5 25.05 -6.82 1.01
N VAL A 6 24.64 -5.59 1.33
CA VAL A 6 23.23 -5.26 1.66
C VAL A 6 22.34 -5.36 0.41
N GLN A 7 22.79 -4.85 -0.74
CA GLN A 7 22.03 -4.97 -2.00
C GLN A 7 21.89 -6.42 -2.49
N THR A 8 22.91 -7.27 -2.26
CA THR A 8 22.80 -8.71 -2.57
C THR A 8 21.79 -9.40 -1.66
N THR A 9 21.79 -9.10 -0.35
CA THR A 9 20.84 -9.70 0.59
C THR A 9 19.39 -9.30 0.32
N ASP A 10 19.15 -8.07 -0.14
CA ASP A 10 17.81 -7.58 -0.47
C ASP A 10 17.22 -8.28 -1.70
N ALA A 11 18.03 -8.42 -2.75
CA ALA A 11 17.63 -9.11 -3.97
C ALA A 11 17.37 -10.60 -3.72
N ASP A 12 18.22 -11.23 -2.91
CA ASP A 12 18.07 -12.63 -2.51
C ASP A 12 16.81 -12.84 -1.65
N MET A 13 16.54 -11.96 -0.68
CA MET A 13 15.30 -12.01 0.11
C MET A 13 14.04 -11.94 -0.77
N ILE A 14 14.00 -11.00 -1.73
CA ILE A 14 12.85 -10.85 -2.63
C ILE A 14 12.67 -12.11 -3.49
N LYS A 15 13.78 -12.67 -4.00
CA LYS A 15 13.79 -13.90 -4.79
C LYS A 15 13.28 -15.08 -3.98
N ASP A 16 13.72 -15.23 -2.74
CA ASP A 16 13.28 -16.31 -1.84
C ASP A 16 11.78 -16.22 -1.52
N ARG A 17 11.27 -15.00 -1.29
CA ARG A 17 9.84 -14.76 -1.10
C ARG A 17 9.03 -15.12 -2.35
N PHE A 18 9.54 -14.75 -3.53
CA PHE A 18 8.89 -15.08 -4.79
C PHE A 18 8.89 -16.59 -5.05
N LEU A 19 10.00 -17.28 -4.78
CA LEU A 19 10.08 -18.73 -4.88
C LEU A 19 9.11 -19.42 -3.91
N GLY A 20 9.06 -18.95 -2.65
CA GLY A 20 8.07 -19.41 -1.68
C GLY A 20 6.64 -19.23 -2.17
N PHE A 21 6.32 -18.06 -2.74
CA PHE A 21 5.03 -17.81 -3.37
C PHE A 21 4.72 -18.81 -4.50
N LEU A 22 5.67 -19.09 -5.41
CA LEU A 22 5.46 -20.02 -6.52
C LEU A 22 5.20 -21.46 -6.04
N ILE A 23 5.90 -21.90 -4.99
CA ILE A 23 5.68 -23.22 -4.38
C ILE A 23 4.22 -23.33 -3.89
N TRP A 24 3.77 -22.35 -3.09
CA TRP A 24 2.41 -22.34 -2.55
C TRP A 24 1.34 -22.18 -3.63
N GLN A 25 1.62 -21.35 -4.66
CA GLN A 25 0.76 -21.20 -5.82
C GLN A 25 0.59 -22.52 -6.56
N SER A 26 1.66 -23.29 -6.74
CA SER A 26 1.62 -24.60 -7.38
C SER A 26 0.70 -25.55 -6.61
N PHE A 27 0.90 -25.73 -5.30
CA PHE A 27 0.07 -26.60 -4.47
C PHE A 27 -1.42 -26.24 -4.54
N GLN A 28 -1.74 -24.96 -4.37
CA GLN A 28 -3.11 -24.48 -4.39
C GLN A 28 -3.76 -24.63 -5.76
N SER A 29 -3.04 -24.31 -6.84
CA SER A 29 -3.56 -24.39 -8.21
C SER A 29 -3.78 -25.83 -8.65
N THR A 30 -2.91 -26.75 -8.21
CA THR A 30 -3.08 -28.20 -8.42
C THR A 30 -4.36 -28.71 -7.78
N LEU A 31 -4.61 -28.34 -6.52
CA LEU A 31 -5.83 -28.72 -5.80
C LEU A 31 -7.08 -28.20 -6.52
N VAL A 32 -7.09 -26.91 -6.90
CA VAL A 32 -8.19 -26.29 -7.62
C VAL A 32 -8.40 -26.93 -9.00
N TYR A 33 -7.33 -27.24 -9.73
CA TYR A 33 -7.40 -27.90 -11.04
C TYR A 33 -8.08 -29.26 -10.94
N PHE A 34 -7.64 -30.14 -10.03
CA PHE A 34 -8.24 -31.46 -9.88
C PHE A 34 -9.71 -31.39 -9.44
N LEU A 35 -10.05 -30.53 -8.47
CA LEU A 35 -11.43 -30.28 -8.06
C LEU A 35 -12.30 -29.75 -9.21
N SER A 36 -11.74 -28.87 -10.05
CA SER A 36 -12.47 -28.35 -11.20
C SER A 36 -12.67 -29.39 -12.28
N LYS A 37 -11.66 -30.23 -12.56
CA LYS A 37 -11.77 -31.28 -13.58
C LYS A 37 -12.77 -32.36 -13.19
N THR A 38 -12.86 -32.74 -11.91
CA THR A 38 -13.91 -33.68 -11.46
C THR A 38 -15.31 -33.11 -11.62
N LEU A 39 -15.48 -31.79 -11.46
CA LEU A 39 -16.77 -31.12 -11.60
C LEU A 39 -17.16 -30.84 -13.06
N ILE A 40 -16.21 -30.51 -13.94
CA ILE A 40 -16.48 -30.17 -15.35
C ILE A 40 -16.57 -31.42 -16.23
N SER A 41 -15.80 -32.48 -15.94
CA SER A 41 -15.72 -33.67 -16.79
C SER A 41 -17.06 -34.34 -17.10
N PRO A 42 -18.05 -34.41 -16.19
CA PRO A 42 -19.36 -34.97 -16.49
C PRO A 42 -20.18 -34.13 -17.48
N LEU A 43 -19.91 -32.81 -17.61
CA LEU A 43 -20.62 -31.92 -18.52
C LEU A 43 -20.04 -31.97 -19.94
N LEU A 44 -18.77 -32.36 -20.07
CA LEU A 44 -18.10 -32.57 -21.35
C LEU A 44 -18.40 -33.99 -21.85
N LEU A 45 -19.66 -34.26 -22.22
CA LEU A 45 -20.22 -35.59 -22.56
C LEU A 45 -19.52 -36.34 -23.73
N SER A 46 -18.46 -35.82 -24.33
CA SER A 46 -17.98 -36.30 -25.64
C SER A 46 -16.46 -36.46 -25.80
N SER A 47 -15.62 -36.16 -24.80
CA SER A 47 -14.17 -36.22 -25.02
C SER A 47 -13.51 -37.34 -24.23
N SER A 48 -13.27 -38.49 -24.88
CA SER A 48 -12.26 -39.47 -24.47
C SER A 48 -10.89 -38.77 -24.50
N THR A 49 -10.62 -37.99 -23.45
CA THR A 49 -9.38 -37.23 -23.34
C THR A 49 -8.29 -38.25 -23.08
N THR A 50 -7.36 -38.39 -24.02
CA THR A 50 -6.22 -39.30 -23.84
C THR A 50 -5.43 -38.86 -22.61
N ILE A 51 -4.81 -39.82 -21.91
CA ILE A 51 -3.95 -39.53 -20.74
C ILE A 51 -2.89 -38.49 -21.10
N ILE A 52 -2.35 -38.57 -22.32
CA ILE A 52 -1.39 -37.62 -22.87
C ILE A 52 -1.98 -36.20 -22.94
N ALA A 53 -3.19 -36.04 -23.49
CA ALA A 53 -3.87 -34.75 -23.55
C ALA A 53 -4.19 -34.18 -22.16
N ALA A 54 -4.52 -35.04 -21.18
CA ALA A 54 -4.75 -34.63 -19.81
C ALA A 54 -3.46 -34.13 -19.12
N ILE A 55 -2.32 -34.79 -19.36
CA ILE A 55 -0.99 -34.37 -18.87
C ILE A 55 -0.59 -33.03 -19.49
N PHE A 56 -0.70 -32.89 -20.82
CA PHE A 56 -0.40 -31.62 -21.47
C PHE A 56 -1.32 -30.49 -20.99
N GLY A 57 -2.63 -30.77 -20.84
CA GLY A 57 -3.59 -29.82 -20.29
C GLY A 57 -3.21 -29.34 -18.89
N PHE A 58 -2.77 -30.25 -18.02
CA PHE A 58 -2.26 -29.91 -16.70
C PHE A 58 -1.00 -29.04 -16.77
N ILE A 59 -0.01 -29.42 -17.58
CA ILE A 59 1.24 -28.66 -17.73
C ILE A 59 0.98 -27.25 -18.28
N PHE A 60 0.18 -27.13 -19.35
CA PHE A 60 -0.15 -25.83 -19.94
C PHE A 60 -0.99 -24.95 -19.00
N PHE A 61 -1.88 -25.56 -18.21
CA PHE A 61 -2.60 -24.84 -17.16
C PHE A 61 -1.62 -24.22 -16.15
N HIS A 62 -0.68 -25.00 -15.63
CA HIS A 62 0.33 -24.50 -14.69
C HIS A 62 1.27 -23.47 -15.32
N LEU A 63 1.69 -23.67 -16.57
CA LEU A 63 2.53 -22.71 -17.30
C LEU A 63 1.80 -21.38 -17.50
N SER A 64 0.49 -21.43 -17.80
CA SER A 64 -0.34 -20.23 -17.94
C SER A 64 -0.47 -19.46 -16.63
N LEU A 65 -0.59 -20.16 -15.49
CA LEU A 65 -0.62 -19.55 -14.16
C LEU A 65 0.74 -19.01 -13.74
N LEU A 66 1.84 -19.68 -14.13
CA LEU A 66 3.20 -19.18 -13.91
C LEU A 66 3.43 -17.88 -14.68
N LEU A 67 3.02 -17.81 -15.96
CA LEU A 67 3.08 -16.58 -16.77
C LEU A 67 2.32 -15.44 -16.10
N PHE A 68 1.08 -15.71 -15.66
CA PHE A 68 0.29 -14.73 -14.92
C PHE A 68 1.00 -14.28 -13.63
N SER A 69 1.49 -15.23 -12.83
CA SER A 69 2.13 -14.99 -11.54
C SER A 69 3.45 -14.22 -11.66
N ALA A 70 4.25 -14.49 -12.68
CA ALA A 70 5.46 -13.72 -12.99
C ALA A 70 5.12 -12.28 -13.39
N SER A 71 4.13 -12.11 -14.28
CA SER A 71 3.69 -10.76 -14.69
C SER A 71 3.05 -9.98 -13.53
N LEU A 72 2.34 -10.67 -12.64
CA LEU A 72 1.75 -10.13 -11.43
C LEU A 72 2.84 -9.62 -10.47
N PHE A 73 3.91 -10.39 -10.28
CA PHE A 73 5.05 -9.97 -9.49
C PHE A 73 5.74 -8.72 -10.07
N LEU A 74 5.89 -8.64 -11.39
CA LEU A 74 6.50 -7.47 -12.06
C LEU A 74 5.66 -6.18 -11.92
N VAL A 75 4.33 -6.28 -11.94
CA VAL A 75 3.45 -5.10 -11.82
C VAL A 75 3.26 -4.68 -10.35
N THR A 76 3.41 -5.61 -9.40
CA THR A 76 3.20 -5.37 -7.98
C THR A 76 4.21 -4.36 -7.44
N SER A 77 3.72 -3.37 -6.68
CA SER A 77 4.55 -2.30 -6.13
C SER A 77 4.00 -1.85 -4.77
N PRO A 78 4.85 -1.42 -3.83
CA PRO A 78 4.37 -0.91 -2.55
C PRO A 78 3.64 0.44 -2.66
N GLN A 79 3.81 1.17 -3.78
CA GLN A 79 3.21 2.47 -4.01
C GLN A 79 2.67 2.62 -5.43
N SER A 80 1.72 3.53 -5.62
CA SER A 80 1.23 3.87 -6.96
C SER A 80 2.11 4.93 -7.62
N VAL A 81 3.01 4.48 -8.50
CA VAL A 81 3.75 5.39 -9.39
C VAL A 81 2.89 5.69 -10.62
N PRO A 82 2.71 6.96 -11.03
CA PRO A 82 2.00 7.27 -12.27
C PRO A 82 2.73 6.67 -13.47
N GLY A 83 1.96 6.17 -14.44
CA GLY A 83 2.51 5.69 -15.71
C GLY A 83 2.83 6.85 -16.65
N VAL A 84 3.55 6.57 -17.73
CA VAL A 84 3.77 7.54 -18.81
C VAL A 84 2.54 7.53 -19.72
N SER A 85 2.06 8.70 -20.11
CA SER A 85 0.99 8.77 -21.12
C SER A 85 1.51 8.30 -22.49
N PRO A 86 0.69 7.76 -23.40
CA PRO A 86 1.14 7.33 -24.72
C PRO A 86 1.85 8.44 -25.51
N VAL A 87 1.38 9.68 -25.37
CA VAL A 87 1.97 10.86 -26.00
C VAL A 87 3.36 11.18 -25.41
N GLU A 88 3.48 11.15 -24.08
CA GLU A 88 4.76 11.38 -23.40
C GLU A 88 5.78 10.27 -23.71
N LEU A 89 5.32 9.02 -23.88
CA LEU A 89 6.16 7.89 -24.30
C LEU A 89 6.68 8.10 -25.73
N PHE A 90 5.80 8.49 -26.66
CA PHE A 90 6.16 8.77 -28.04
C PHE A 90 7.16 9.92 -28.14
N VAL A 91 6.91 11.05 -27.46
CA VAL A 91 7.83 12.19 -27.40
C VAL A 91 9.17 11.81 -26.77
N GLY A 92 9.15 11.01 -25.69
CA GLY A 92 10.36 10.54 -25.00
C GLY A 92 11.20 9.59 -25.84
N LEU A 93 10.59 8.79 -26.72
CA LEU A 93 11.28 7.91 -27.67
C LEU A 93 11.80 8.65 -28.91
N LEU A 94 11.11 9.72 -29.34
CA LEU A 94 11.54 10.56 -30.47
C LEU A 94 12.73 11.46 -30.12
N LYS A 95 12.76 12.04 -28.90
CA LYS A 95 13.84 12.93 -28.47
C LYS A 95 15.27 12.40 -28.71
N PRO A 96 15.62 11.14 -28.34
CA PRO A 96 16.96 10.61 -28.61
C PRO A 96 17.22 10.30 -30.09
N LEU A 97 16.18 10.11 -30.92
CA LEU A 97 16.33 9.91 -32.36
C LEU A 97 16.64 11.23 -33.09
N PHE A 98 16.11 12.36 -32.61
CA PHE A 98 16.30 13.68 -33.23
C PHE A 98 17.45 14.50 -32.61
N VAL A 99 17.91 14.17 -31.40
CA VAL A 99 19.01 14.86 -30.72
C VAL A 99 20.18 13.89 -30.51
N HIS A 100 21.02 13.77 -31.54
CA HIS A 100 22.28 13.03 -31.42
C HIS A 100 23.20 13.75 -30.42
N GLY A 101 23.59 13.06 -29.33
CA GLY A 101 24.45 13.62 -28.27
C GLY A 101 23.72 14.35 -27.13
N GLY A 102 22.40 14.25 -27.02
CA GLY A 102 21.64 14.82 -25.91
C GLY A 102 21.92 14.13 -24.55
N PRO A 103 21.67 14.82 -23.42
CA PRO A 103 21.84 14.23 -22.09
C PRO A 103 20.95 12.99 -21.92
N PRO A 104 21.40 11.99 -21.13
CA PRO A 104 20.64 10.75 -20.90
C PRO A 104 19.25 11.05 -20.33
N LEU A 105 18.25 10.23 -20.72
CA LEU A 105 16.88 10.44 -20.24
C LEU A 105 16.82 10.45 -18.70
N PRO A 106 16.00 11.35 -18.11
CA PRO A 106 15.82 11.43 -16.67
C PRO A 106 15.52 10.07 -16.05
N SER A 107 16.13 9.77 -14.90
CA SER A 107 15.91 8.53 -14.14
C SER A 107 14.42 8.28 -13.87
N ASP A 108 13.67 9.35 -13.55
CA ASP A 108 12.23 9.28 -13.31
C ASP A 108 11.43 8.88 -14.54
N PHE A 109 11.79 9.39 -15.72
CA PHE A 109 11.12 9.00 -16.95
C PHE A 109 11.37 7.51 -17.26
N ARG A 110 12.63 7.05 -17.16
CA ARG A 110 12.98 5.63 -17.35
C ARG A 110 12.20 4.72 -16.40
N ARG A 111 12.05 5.14 -15.14
CA ARG A 111 11.25 4.43 -14.14
C ARG A 111 9.77 4.36 -14.54
N ARG A 112 9.15 5.48 -14.93
CA ARG A 112 7.74 5.51 -15.35
C ARG A 112 7.51 4.67 -16.62
N VAL A 113 8.44 4.68 -17.58
CA VAL A 113 8.38 3.82 -18.78
C VAL A 113 8.39 2.36 -18.38
N ARG A 114 9.30 1.94 -17.48
CA ARG A 114 9.36 0.57 -16.97
C ARG A 114 8.04 0.15 -16.30
N VAL A 115 7.44 1.03 -15.49
CA VAL A 115 6.13 0.77 -14.86
C VAL A 115 5.03 0.58 -15.92
N THR A 116 5.05 1.41 -16.97
CA THR A 116 4.08 1.32 -18.08
C THR A 116 4.24 0.01 -18.85
N LEU A 117 5.48 -0.40 -19.12
CA LEU A 117 5.82 -1.68 -19.73
C LEU A 117 5.38 -2.87 -18.87
N HIS A 118 5.62 -2.83 -17.55
CA HIS A 118 5.17 -3.90 -16.66
C HIS A 118 3.64 -4.04 -16.65
N ARG A 119 2.91 -2.90 -16.70
CA ARG A 119 1.44 -2.91 -16.82
C ARG A 119 0.96 -3.48 -18.14
N SER A 120 1.58 -3.13 -19.26
CA SER A 120 1.21 -3.68 -20.57
C SER A 120 1.53 -5.17 -20.67
N LEU A 121 2.68 -5.60 -20.14
CA LEU A 121 3.04 -7.01 -20.04
C LEU A 121 2.04 -7.79 -19.18
N PHE A 122 1.64 -7.24 -18.02
CA PHE A 122 0.62 -7.86 -17.18
C PHE A 122 -0.73 -7.99 -17.91
N LEU A 123 -1.15 -6.96 -18.65
CA LEU A 123 -2.38 -7.01 -19.44
C LEU A 123 -2.33 -8.11 -20.51
N ALA A 124 -1.25 -8.15 -21.30
CA ALA A 124 -1.05 -9.17 -22.33
C ALA A 124 -0.98 -10.58 -21.72
N SER A 125 -0.19 -10.76 -20.67
CA SER A 125 -0.07 -12.03 -19.94
C SER A 125 -1.39 -12.48 -19.32
N SER A 126 -2.25 -11.58 -18.86
CA SER A 126 -3.59 -11.92 -18.37
C SER A 126 -4.49 -12.45 -19.49
N GLY A 127 -4.45 -11.85 -20.69
CA GLY A 127 -5.17 -12.34 -21.86
C GLY A 127 -4.69 -13.73 -22.31
N VAL A 128 -3.38 -13.91 -22.47
CA VAL A 128 -2.76 -15.19 -22.87
C VAL A 128 -2.99 -16.27 -21.81
N SER A 129 -2.80 -15.94 -20.54
CA SER A 129 -3.06 -16.87 -19.43
C SER A 129 -4.52 -17.30 -19.40
N GLY A 130 -5.46 -16.36 -19.56
CA GLY A 130 -6.89 -16.65 -19.61
C GLY A 130 -7.25 -17.58 -20.76
N PHE A 131 -6.77 -17.28 -21.97
CA PHE A 131 -6.92 -18.15 -23.14
C PHE A 131 -6.46 -19.59 -22.88
N VAL A 132 -5.21 -19.76 -22.46
CA VAL A 132 -4.60 -21.09 -22.28
C VAL A 132 -5.28 -21.85 -21.14
N SER A 133 -5.45 -21.21 -19.98
CA SER A 133 -6.04 -21.84 -18.79
C SER A 133 -7.47 -22.33 -19.01
N VAL A 134 -8.33 -21.53 -19.66
CA VAL A 134 -9.71 -21.94 -19.97
C VAL A 134 -9.73 -23.00 -21.06
N ALA A 135 -8.87 -22.92 -22.07
CA ALA A 135 -8.74 -23.97 -23.08
C ALA A 135 -8.30 -25.31 -22.44
N CYS A 136 -7.37 -25.31 -21.49
CA CYS A 136 -6.99 -26.52 -20.75
C CYS A 136 -8.15 -27.10 -19.93
N LEU A 137 -9.03 -26.26 -19.40
CA LEU A 137 -10.20 -26.71 -18.63
C LEU A 137 -11.36 -27.19 -19.51
N SER A 138 -11.63 -26.50 -20.63
CA SER A 138 -12.86 -26.64 -21.43
C SER A 138 -12.67 -27.06 -22.90
N GLY A 139 -11.45 -27.16 -23.41
CA GLY A 139 -11.12 -27.68 -24.75
C GLY A 139 -11.10 -26.66 -25.89
N ALA A 140 -12.12 -25.80 -26.03
CA ALA A 140 -12.29 -25.01 -27.28
C ALA A 140 -12.77 -23.55 -27.13
N LEU A 141 -12.83 -23.00 -25.91
CA LEU A 141 -13.43 -21.67 -25.63
C LEU A 141 -12.42 -20.52 -25.51
N GLY A 142 -11.22 -20.72 -26.07
CA GLY A 142 -10.05 -19.88 -25.82
C GLY A 142 -10.25 -18.40 -26.17
N LEU A 143 -10.85 -18.07 -27.32
CA LEU A 143 -10.98 -16.66 -27.75
C LEU A 143 -11.86 -15.83 -26.82
N ARG A 144 -12.97 -16.40 -26.32
CA ARG A 144 -13.81 -15.73 -25.31
C ARG A 144 -13.02 -15.52 -24.02
N ALA A 145 -12.23 -16.51 -23.61
CA ALA A 145 -11.38 -16.42 -22.43
C ALA A 145 -10.26 -15.39 -22.56
N LEU A 146 -9.72 -15.17 -23.78
CA LEU A 146 -8.75 -14.10 -24.05
C LEU A 146 -9.35 -12.73 -23.75
N VAL A 147 -10.56 -12.47 -24.26
CA VAL A 147 -11.25 -11.19 -24.05
C VAL A 147 -11.50 -10.93 -22.57
N ILE A 148 -12.01 -11.92 -21.83
CA ILE A 148 -12.28 -11.73 -20.39
C ILE A 148 -10.97 -11.63 -19.59
N GLY A 149 -9.91 -12.34 -20.01
CA GLY A 149 -8.56 -12.19 -19.42
C GLY A 149 -8.00 -10.78 -19.58
N LEU A 150 -8.17 -10.17 -20.76
CA LEU A 150 -7.80 -8.77 -21.01
C LEU A 150 -8.65 -7.81 -20.16
N ILE A 151 -9.95 -8.05 -20.03
CA ILE A 151 -10.84 -7.22 -19.20
C ILE A 151 -10.44 -7.32 -17.74
N TYR A 152 -10.11 -8.51 -17.24
CA TYR A 152 -9.59 -8.68 -15.89
C TYR A 152 -8.30 -7.87 -15.68
N GLY A 153 -7.34 -7.99 -16.61
CA GLY A 153 -6.08 -7.24 -16.56
C GLY A 153 -6.32 -5.72 -16.57
N ALA A 154 -7.22 -5.24 -17.44
CA ALA A 154 -7.58 -3.83 -17.54
C ALA A 154 -8.28 -3.32 -16.26
N LEU A 155 -9.24 -4.06 -15.71
CA LEU A 155 -9.91 -3.71 -14.46
C LEU A 155 -8.93 -3.72 -13.28
N TYR A 156 -7.95 -4.62 -13.29
CA TYR A 156 -6.90 -4.67 -12.29
C TYR A 156 -6.01 -3.41 -12.37
N VAL A 157 -5.61 -3.00 -13.58
CA VAL A 157 -4.81 -1.79 -13.82
C VAL A 157 -5.64 -0.50 -13.61
N PHE A 158 -6.94 -0.53 -13.84
CA PHE A 158 -7.79 0.63 -13.60
C PHE A 158 -8.03 0.85 -12.09
N LYS A 159 -8.32 -0.23 -11.36
CA LYS A 159 -8.60 -0.18 -9.91
C LYS A 159 -7.35 -0.12 -9.03
N ARG A 160 -6.16 0.14 -9.59
CA ARG A 160 -4.89 0.27 -8.84
C ARG A 160 -4.54 -0.92 -7.97
N ARG A 161 -4.93 -2.11 -8.44
CA ARG A 161 -4.92 -3.33 -7.65
C ARG A 161 -3.54 -3.97 -7.47
N TRP A 162 -2.49 -3.39 -8.05
CA TRP A 162 -1.08 -3.80 -7.89
C TRP A 162 -0.39 -3.18 -6.68
N VAL A 163 -1.02 -2.19 -6.03
CA VAL A 163 -0.47 -1.60 -4.81
C VAL A 163 -0.57 -2.62 -3.68
N LEU A 164 0.54 -2.87 -2.99
CA LEU A 164 0.58 -3.76 -1.84
C LEU A 164 -0.09 -3.08 -0.63
N ASP A 165 -1.08 -3.77 -0.04
CA ASP A 165 -1.60 -3.38 1.27
C ASP A 165 -0.89 -4.20 2.35
N PHE A 166 -0.10 -3.53 3.18
CA PHE A 166 0.58 -4.20 4.28
C PHE A 166 -0.41 -4.42 5.44
N PRO A 167 -0.48 -5.64 6.00
CA PRO A 167 -1.40 -5.93 7.08
C PRO A 167 -0.95 -5.21 8.36
N ILE A 168 -1.89 -4.56 9.03
CA ILE A 168 -1.67 -3.87 10.31
C ILE A 168 -1.13 -4.84 11.37
N ILE A 169 -1.60 -6.09 11.36
CA ILE A 169 -1.19 -7.15 12.29
C ILE A 169 -0.41 -8.21 11.50
N GLN A 170 0.86 -8.37 11.85
CA GLN A 170 1.71 -9.44 11.31
C GLN A 170 1.27 -10.79 11.90
N ARG A 171 0.94 -11.75 11.03
CA ARG A 171 0.47 -13.10 11.41
C ARG A 171 1.22 -14.17 10.61
N PRO A 172 1.27 -15.42 11.09
CA PRO A 172 1.79 -16.54 10.31
C PRO A 172 1.09 -16.65 8.95
N VAL A 173 1.84 -17.11 7.93
CA VAL A 173 1.43 -17.10 6.50
C VAL A 173 0.05 -17.70 6.28
N PHE A 174 -0.23 -18.85 6.90
CA PHE A 174 -1.52 -19.53 6.75
C PHE A 174 -2.71 -18.67 7.20
N PHE A 175 -2.61 -18.01 8.36
CA PHE A 175 -3.70 -17.17 8.87
C PHE A 175 -3.87 -15.90 8.03
N SER A 176 -2.77 -15.29 7.60
CA SER A 176 -2.78 -14.14 6.70
C SER A 176 -3.43 -14.49 5.35
N TYR A 177 -3.12 -15.67 4.81
CA TYR A 177 -3.70 -16.17 3.58
C TYR A 177 -5.20 -16.45 3.73
N LYS A 178 -5.59 -17.19 4.77
CA LYS A 178 -6.99 -17.55 5.07
C LYS A 178 -7.94 -16.35 5.08
N MET A 179 -7.50 -15.21 5.61
CA MET A 179 -8.31 -13.99 5.70
C MET A 179 -8.73 -13.41 4.33
N GLY A 180 -7.95 -13.63 3.28
CA GLY A 180 -8.28 -13.13 1.94
C GLY A 180 -9.10 -14.08 1.08
N VAL A 181 -9.19 -15.38 1.45
CA VAL A 181 -9.82 -16.42 0.62
C VAL A 181 -11.28 -16.12 0.33
N ARG A 182 -12.08 -15.72 1.34
CA ARG A 182 -13.50 -15.37 1.13
C ARG A 182 -13.68 -14.22 0.14
N LYS A 183 -12.81 -13.20 0.25
CA LYS A 183 -12.84 -12.02 -0.64
C LYS A 183 -12.41 -12.39 -2.06
N ALA A 184 -11.45 -13.30 -2.20
CA ALA A 184 -11.02 -13.84 -3.48
C ALA A 184 -12.14 -14.63 -4.17
N ILE A 185 -12.83 -15.51 -3.44
CA ILE A 185 -13.99 -16.27 -3.96
C ILE A 185 -15.09 -15.32 -4.41
N ALA A 186 -15.51 -14.38 -3.57
CA ALA A 186 -16.57 -13.43 -3.91
C ALA A 186 -16.23 -12.60 -5.16
N ARG A 187 -14.96 -12.20 -5.31
CA ARG A 187 -14.50 -11.47 -6.50
C ARG A 187 -14.44 -12.35 -7.74
N ALA A 188 -13.93 -13.57 -7.63
CA ALA A 188 -13.88 -14.52 -8.73
C ALA A 188 -15.28 -14.77 -9.30
N VAL A 189 -16.27 -15.03 -8.41
CA VAL A 189 -17.68 -15.19 -8.79
C VAL A 189 -18.25 -13.92 -9.41
N SER A 190 -18.01 -12.75 -8.81
CA SER A 190 -18.51 -11.48 -9.35
C SER A 190 -17.97 -11.19 -10.75
N ILE A 191 -16.68 -11.41 -10.97
CA ILE A 191 -16.03 -11.18 -12.27
C ILE A 191 -16.47 -12.24 -13.28
N SER A 192 -16.60 -13.52 -12.90
CA SER A 192 -17.09 -14.56 -13.79
C SER A 192 -18.55 -14.32 -14.20
N SER A 193 -19.40 -13.81 -13.29
CA SER A 193 -20.79 -13.46 -13.62
C SER A 193 -20.87 -12.30 -14.60
N ALA A 194 -20.04 -11.26 -14.43
CA ALA A 194 -19.95 -10.17 -15.39
C ALA A 194 -19.40 -10.67 -16.76
N GLY A 195 -18.38 -11.52 -16.71
CA GLY A 195 -17.78 -12.13 -17.89
C GLY A 195 -18.75 -13.03 -18.66
N TYR A 196 -19.61 -13.77 -17.96
CA TYR A 196 -20.68 -14.57 -18.52
C TYR A 196 -21.67 -13.74 -19.33
N LEU A 197 -22.14 -12.63 -18.76
CA LEU A 197 -23.07 -11.74 -19.47
C LEU A 197 -22.43 -11.17 -20.74
N LEU A 198 -21.15 -10.80 -20.66
CA LEU A 198 -20.40 -10.33 -21.82
C LEU A 198 -20.20 -11.43 -22.87
N SER A 199 -19.98 -12.67 -22.43
CA SER A 199 -19.77 -13.80 -23.34
C SER A 199 -21.04 -14.25 -24.06
N LEU A 200 -22.23 -13.88 -23.60
CA LEU A 200 -23.48 -14.08 -24.34
C LEU A 200 -23.58 -13.18 -25.59
N VAL A 201 -22.93 -12.01 -25.56
CA VAL A 201 -22.97 -11.03 -26.64
C VAL A 201 -21.91 -11.33 -27.71
N LEU A 202 -20.75 -11.86 -27.33
CA LEU A 202 -19.62 -12.17 -28.23
C LEU A 202 -19.96 -13.10 -29.42
N PRO A 203 -20.73 -14.18 -29.26
CA PRO A 203 -21.12 -15.07 -30.36
C PRO A 203 -21.90 -14.38 -31.47
N VAL A 204 -22.69 -13.35 -31.15
CA VAL A 204 -23.46 -12.54 -32.12
C VAL A 204 -22.52 -11.88 -33.14
N PHE A 205 -21.29 -11.57 -32.74
CA PHE A 205 -20.30 -10.90 -33.58
C PHE A 205 -19.26 -11.84 -34.20
N ILE A 206 -19.07 -13.05 -33.64
CA ILE A 206 -17.92 -13.91 -33.94
C ILE A 206 -18.31 -15.24 -34.62
N SER A 207 -19.53 -15.73 -34.43
CA SER A 207 -19.85 -17.14 -34.76
C SER A 207 -21.01 -17.29 -35.74
N GLU A 208 -20.71 -17.73 -36.97
CA GLU A 208 -21.69 -18.26 -37.95
C GLU A 208 -22.12 -19.72 -37.65
N ARG A 209 -21.73 -20.28 -36.49
CA ARG A 209 -22.01 -21.69 -36.17
C ARG A 209 -23.48 -21.91 -35.80
N LYS A 210 -24.15 -22.79 -36.56
CA LYS A 210 -25.47 -23.35 -36.22
C LYS A 210 -25.30 -24.49 -35.19
N LEU A 211 -25.21 -24.14 -33.91
CA LEU A 211 -25.25 -25.10 -32.80
C LEU A 211 -26.70 -25.27 -32.29
N ALA A 212 -27.05 -26.46 -31.81
CA ALA A 212 -28.32 -26.67 -31.14
C ALA A 212 -28.37 -25.83 -29.85
N PHE A 213 -29.56 -25.35 -29.47
CA PHE A 213 -29.72 -24.51 -28.27
C PHE A 213 -29.18 -25.17 -27.00
N GLY A 214 -29.36 -26.49 -26.86
CA GLY A 214 -28.82 -27.26 -25.73
C GLY A 214 -27.28 -27.23 -25.63
N ASP A 215 -26.60 -27.36 -26.77
CA ASP A 215 -25.13 -27.33 -26.81
C ASP A 215 -24.58 -25.95 -26.44
N ILE A 216 -25.27 -24.88 -26.87
CA ILE A 216 -24.93 -23.50 -26.50
C ILE A 216 -25.06 -23.28 -24.98
N VAL A 217 -26.11 -23.81 -24.36
CA VAL A 217 -26.31 -23.70 -22.90
C VAL A 217 -25.21 -24.46 -22.14
N ILE A 218 -24.88 -25.69 -22.56
CA ILE A 218 -23.80 -26.47 -21.93
C ILE A 218 -22.46 -25.76 -22.09
N GLU A 219 -22.14 -25.30 -23.30
CA GLU A 219 -20.91 -24.56 -23.59
C GLU A 219 -20.75 -23.33 -22.68
N GLN A 220 -21.84 -22.61 -22.46
CA GLN A 220 -21.89 -21.40 -21.66
C GLN A 220 -21.80 -21.68 -20.14
N ILE A 221 -22.37 -22.80 -19.66
CA ILE A 221 -22.18 -23.28 -18.27
C ILE A 221 -20.72 -23.69 -18.04
N VAL A 222 -20.14 -24.47 -18.96
CA VAL A 222 -18.74 -24.89 -18.91
C VAL A 222 -17.81 -23.67 -18.94
N PHE A 223 -18.10 -22.69 -19.80
CA PHE A 223 -17.35 -21.44 -19.88
C PHE A 223 -17.38 -20.66 -18.57
N TYR A 224 -18.57 -20.50 -17.97
CA TYR A 224 -18.74 -19.81 -16.69
C TYR A 224 -17.90 -20.45 -15.61
N PHE A 225 -18.00 -21.77 -15.47
CA PHE A 225 -17.32 -22.51 -14.43
C PHE A 225 -15.80 -22.48 -14.64
N ALA A 226 -15.33 -22.72 -15.86
CA ALA A 226 -13.90 -22.62 -16.19
C ALA A 226 -13.34 -21.22 -15.91
N SER A 227 -14.07 -20.16 -16.30
CA SER A 227 -13.67 -18.78 -16.04
C SER A 227 -13.64 -18.46 -14.54
N CYS A 228 -14.62 -18.95 -13.77
CA CYS A 228 -14.67 -18.79 -12.32
C CYS A 228 -13.46 -19.45 -11.65
N VAL A 229 -13.09 -20.66 -12.07
CA VAL A 229 -11.90 -21.39 -11.58
C VAL A 229 -10.62 -20.61 -11.87
N VAL A 230 -10.47 -20.07 -13.08
CA VAL A 230 -9.30 -19.27 -13.46
C VAL A 230 -9.21 -17.99 -12.65
N PHE A 231 -10.31 -17.24 -12.52
CA PHE A 231 -10.32 -16.03 -11.68
C PHE A 231 -10.09 -16.33 -10.21
N LEU A 232 -10.57 -17.47 -9.71
CA LEU A 232 -10.28 -17.92 -8.35
C LEU A 232 -8.78 -18.13 -8.18
N CYS A 233 -8.13 -18.87 -9.09
CA CYS A 233 -6.67 -19.04 -9.07
C CYS A 233 -5.94 -17.70 -9.10
N TRP A 234 -6.34 -16.76 -9.97
CA TRP A 234 -5.69 -15.45 -10.07
C TRP A 234 -5.87 -14.58 -8.83
N GLU A 235 -7.08 -14.54 -8.26
CA GLU A 235 -7.39 -13.76 -7.06
C GLU A 235 -6.68 -14.33 -5.82
N LEU A 236 -6.62 -15.66 -5.71
CA LEU A 236 -5.86 -16.33 -4.66
C LEU A 236 -4.36 -16.12 -4.82
N ASN A 237 -3.80 -16.22 -6.04
CA ASN A 237 -2.39 -15.94 -6.32
C ASN A 237 -2.04 -14.50 -5.97
N ARG A 238 -2.92 -13.55 -6.28
CA ARG A 238 -2.75 -12.14 -5.89
C ARG A 238 -2.73 -11.96 -4.38
N HIS A 239 -3.65 -12.58 -3.65
CA HIS A 239 -3.65 -12.50 -2.19
C HIS A 239 -2.42 -13.19 -1.59
N LEU A 240 -2.05 -14.36 -2.11
CA LEU A 240 -0.89 -15.13 -1.68
C LEU A 240 0.40 -14.33 -1.89
N LEU A 241 0.59 -13.76 -3.08
CA LEU A 241 1.75 -12.93 -3.39
C LEU A 241 1.86 -11.74 -2.42
N GLN A 242 0.73 -11.07 -2.15
CA GLN A 242 0.68 -9.98 -1.19
C GLN A 242 1.14 -10.45 0.20
N VAL A 243 0.64 -11.58 0.70
CA VAL A 243 1.06 -12.15 2.00
C VAL A 243 2.56 -12.42 2.07
N PHE A 244 3.17 -12.96 1.00
CA PHE A 244 4.62 -13.23 0.97
C PHE A 244 5.44 -11.94 0.92
N LEU A 245 5.02 -10.97 0.12
CA LEU A 245 5.75 -9.71 -0.05
C LEU A 245 5.62 -8.78 1.15
N THR A 246 4.49 -8.78 1.86
CA THR A 246 4.26 -7.90 3.02
C THR A 246 4.61 -8.52 4.38
N ARG A 247 5.24 -9.72 4.38
CA ARG A 247 5.69 -10.37 5.61
C ARG A 247 6.83 -9.57 6.25
N ARG A 248 6.79 -9.37 7.58
CA ARG A 248 7.90 -8.77 8.35
C ARG A 248 9.23 -9.43 7.97
N TYR A 249 10.20 -8.60 7.61
CA TYR A 249 11.60 -8.99 7.52
C TYR A 249 12.32 -8.45 8.75
N LEU A 250 13.17 -9.25 9.39
CA LEU A 250 13.93 -8.81 10.54
C LEU A 250 15.24 -8.21 10.07
N PHE A 251 15.38 -6.88 10.14
CA PHE A 251 16.63 -6.19 9.81
C PHE A 251 17.53 -6.16 11.05
N ALA A 252 17.99 -7.34 11.48
CA ALA A 252 18.85 -7.48 12.64
C ALA A 252 19.85 -8.64 12.44
N PRO A 253 21.05 -8.54 13.02
CA PRO A 253 21.97 -9.67 13.07
C PRO A 253 21.39 -10.81 13.94
N PRO A 254 21.85 -12.05 13.74
CA PRO A 254 21.39 -13.19 14.53
C PRO A 254 21.70 -12.99 16.02
N LYS A 255 20.75 -13.35 16.88
CA LYS A 255 20.89 -13.23 18.33
C LYS A 255 22.10 -14.03 18.81
N GLY A 256 22.94 -13.43 19.67
CA GLY A 256 24.17 -14.03 20.18
C GLY A 256 25.38 -13.86 19.27
N SER A 257 25.27 -13.14 18.14
CA SER A 257 26.44 -12.70 17.38
C SER A 257 27.03 -11.44 17.99
N ALA A 258 28.35 -11.23 17.81
CA ALA A 258 29.02 -10.00 18.25
C ALA A 258 28.35 -8.73 17.68
N ALA A 259 27.88 -8.79 16.43
CA ALA A 259 27.15 -7.69 15.79
C ALA A 259 25.80 -7.38 16.46
N ALA A 260 25.15 -8.37 17.10
CA ALA A 260 23.91 -8.13 17.85
C ALA A 260 24.14 -7.39 19.16
N GLU A 261 25.35 -7.47 19.73
CA GLU A 261 25.71 -6.78 20.97
C GLU A 261 26.24 -5.37 20.69
N THR A 262 27.05 -5.21 19.64
CA THR A 262 27.66 -3.91 19.34
C THR A 262 26.73 -3.02 18.52
N ASN A 263 26.17 -3.53 17.43
CA ASN A 263 25.46 -2.71 16.43
C ASN A 263 24.15 -3.35 15.93
N PRO A 264 23.13 -3.51 16.79
CA PRO A 264 21.89 -4.22 16.42
C PRO A 264 20.99 -3.48 15.43
N SER A 265 21.22 -2.18 15.22
CA SER A 265 20.37 -1.28 14.42
C SER A 265 20.94 -0.93 13.05
N ASP A 266 22.21 -1.24 12.78
CA ASP A 266 22.91 -0.81 11.56
C ASP A 266 22.24 -1.29 10.28
N HIS A 267 21.85 -2.57 10.22
CA HIS A 267 21.16 -3.13 9.05
C HIS A 267 19.81 -2.45 8.79
N LEU A 268 19.11 -2.08 9.85
CA LEU A 268 17.81 -1.39 9.74
C LEU A 268 18.00 0.05 9.27
N LEU A 269 18.98 0.77 9.83
CA LEU A 269 19.29 2.14 9.43
C LEU A 269 19.80 2.21 7.99
N ALA A 270 20.71 1.31 7.60
CA ALA A 270 21.17 1.20 6.22
C ALA A 270 20.00 0.93 5.26
N ALA A 271 19.06 0.05 5.63
CA ALA A 271 17.87 -0.20 4.81
C ALA A 271 16.94 1.02 4.72
N LEU A 272 16.89 1.87 5.74
CA LEU A 272 16.08 3.10 5.74
C LEU A 272 16.75 4.24 4.94
N GLU A 273 18.08 4.37 4.98
CA GLU A 273 18.84 5.47 4.37
C GLU A 273 19.32 5.17 2.94
N GLU A 274 19.84 3.95 2.68
CA GLU A 274 20.52 3.61 1.43
C GLU A 274 19.58 3.06 0.35
N THR A 275 18.38 2.59 0.73
CA THR A 275 17.45 2.02 -0.24
C THR A 275 16.70 3.11 -0.99
N SER A 276 16.52 2.92 -2.31
CA SER A 276 15.79 3.88 -3.12
C SER A 276 14.42 4.14 -2.49
N GLU A 277 14.10 5.42 -2.28
CA GLU A 277 12.78 5.85 -1.83
C GLU A 277 11.74 5.11 -2.67
N ARG A 278 10.78 4.46 -2.01
CA ARG A 278 9.69 3.67 -2.61
C ARG A 278 10.02 2.21 -3.01
N SER A 279 11.16 1.65 -2.58
CA SER A 279 11.43 0.20 -2.73
C SER A 279 10.58 -0.65 -1.76
N ILE A 280 10.42 -1.94 -2.05
CA ILE A 280 9.75 -2.87 -1.12
C ILE A 280 10.56 -3.06 0.17
N VAL A 281 11.88 -3.08 0.07
CA VAL A 281 12.80 -3.21 1.22
C VAL A 281 12.61 -2.02 2.16
N HIS A 282 12.51 -0.81 1.61
CA HIS A 282 12.25 0.40 2.39
C HIS A 282 10.95 0.28 3.21
N HIS A 283 9.86 -0.19 2.59
CA HIS A 283 8.59 -0.40 3.31
C HIS A 283 8.70 -1.50 4.38
N LEU A 284 9.46 -2.57 4.11
CA LEU A 284 9.71 -3.62 5.08
C LEU A 284 10.55 -3.11 6.26
N ALA A 285 11.48 -2.19 6.03
CA ALA A 285 12.29 -1.57 7.08
C ALA A 285 11.44 -0.70 8.01
N TYR A 286 10.57 0.16 7.46
CA TYR A 286 9.58 0.90 8.27
C TYR A 286 8.64 -0.02 9.03
N LEU A 287 8.18 -1.11 8.40
CA LEU A 287 7.35 -2.10 9.08
C LEU A 287 8.09 -2.78 10.24
N ASP A 288 9.34 -3.21 10.06
CA ASP A 288 10.14 -3.81 11.14
C ASP A 288 10.37 -2.81 12.27
N LEU A 289 10.70 -1.56 11.95
CA LEU A 289 10.88 -0.49 12.92
C LEU A 289 9.58 -0.22 13.71
N CYS A 290 8.44 -0.17 13.04
CA CYS A 290 7.11 -0.04 13.68
C CYS A 290 6.83 -1.19 14.65
N MET A 291 7.20 -2.41 14.29
CA MET A 291 7.04 -3.57 15.17
C MET A 291 7.98 -3.48 16.38
N VAL A 292 9.23 -3.04 16.20
CA VAL A 292 10.20 -2.86 17.31
C VAL A 292 9.78 -1.73 18.26
N SER A 293 9.23 -0.64 17.74
CA SER A 293 8.84 0.52 18.55
C SER A 293 7.59 0.26 19.38
N GLU A 294 6.59 -0.43 18.83
CA GLU A 294 5.29 -0.62 19.50
C GLU A 294 5.23 -1.86 20.37
N SER A 295 5.81 -2.96 19.88
CA SER A 295 5.65 -4.26 20.53
C SER A 295 6.63 -4.43 21.69
N ASN A 296 6.26 -5.27 22.65
CA ASN A 296 7.19 -5.73 23.68
C ASN A 296 8.09 -6.88 23.16
N VAL A 297 8.06 -7.16 21.85
CA VAL A 297 8.95 -8.11 21.20
C VAL A 297 10.22 -7.37 20.79
N ASP A 298 11.38 -8.01 20.94
CA ASP A 298 12.69 -7.43 20.61
C ASP A 298 13.08 -6.19 21.42
N MET A 299 12.74 -6.17 22.72
CA MET A 299 13.10 -5.06 23.64
C MET A 299 14.60 -4.73 23.64
N TRP A 300 15.46 -5.73 23.43
CA TRP A 300 16.91 -5.56 23.31
C TRP A 300 17.30 -4.65 22.12
N ARG A 301 16.60 -4.74 20.98
CA ARG A 301 16.84 -3.86 19.82
C ARG A 301 16.39 -2.44 20.11
N ARG A 302 15.22 -2.30 20.75
CA ARG A 302 14.69 -0.99 21.09
C ARG A 302 15.54 -0.28 22.14
N ALA A 303 16.06 -1.01 23.12
CA ALA A 303 17.00 -0.47 24.11
C ALA A 303 18.25 0.12 23.44
N ALA A 304 18.74 -0.52 22.38
CA ALA A 304 19.89 -0.01 21.61
C ALA A 304 19.60 1.29 20.85
N PHE A 305 18.35 1.71 20.69
CA PHE A 305 18.06 3.06 20.17
C PHE A 305 18.45 4.15 21.17
N PHE A 306 18.37 3.87 22.48
CA PHE A 306 18.70 4.79 23.56
C PHE A 306 20.15 4.59 24.06
N GLU A 307 21.07 4.35 23.13
CA GLU A 307 22.50 4.23 23.43
C GLU A 307 23.09 5.55 23.99
N GLU A 308 24.28 5.45 24.60
CA GLU A 308 24.92 6.57 25.32
C GLU A 308 25.16 7.82 24.47
N THR A 309 25.47 7.65 23.18
CA THR A 309 25.70 8.78 22.27
C THR A 309 24.41 9.48 21.87
N GLY A 310 23.29 8.76 21.92
CA GLY A 310 21.98 9.17 21.43
C GLY A 310 21.86 9.40 19.92
N GLU A 311 22.90 9.08 19.16
CA GLU A 311 22.92 9.30 17.71
C GLU A 311 21.92 8.37 17.00
N THR A 312 21.82 7.11 17.43
CA THR A 312 20.83 6.17 16.87
C THR A 312 19.40 6.67 17.05
N TYR A 313 19.02 7.14 18.25
CA TYR A 313 17.69 7.69 18.49
C TYR A 313 17.38 8.87 17.57
N LYS A 314 18.30 9.84 17.47
CA LYS A 314 18.13 11.02 16.60
C LYS A 314 17.93 10.63 15.14
N LYS A 315 18.74 9.70 14.62
CA LYS A 315 18.62 9.20 13.24
C LYS A 315 17.28 8.52 12.99
N VAL A 316 16.86 7.63 13.89
CA VAL A 316 15.58 6.92 13.78
C VAL A 316 14.41 7.89 13.76
N ILE A 317 14.40 8.88 14.66
CA ILE A 317 13.35 9.91 14.69
C ILE A 317 13.40 10.75 13.41
N ALA A 318 14.57 11.22 12.98
CA ALA A 318 14.71 12.03 11.77
C ALA A 318 14.18 11.31 10.52
N VAL A 319 14.51 10.02 10.36
CA VAL A 319 13.99 9.17 9.28
C VAL A 319 12.47 9.09 9.34
N CYS A 320 11.88 8.94 10.54
CA CYS A 320 10.42 8.86 10.68
C CYS A 320 9.73 10.20 10.43
N LEU A 321 10.33 11.33 10.83
CA LEU A 321 9.72 12.64 10.64
C LEU A 321 9.74 13.06 9.16
N LYS A 322 10.82 12.76 8.41
CA LYS A 322 10.97 13.20 7.00
C LYS A 322 9.72 12.93 6.12
N PRO A 323 9.10 11.73 6.08
CA PRO A 323 7.87 11.51 5.33
C PRO A 323 6.67 12.37 5.78
N LEU A 324 6.53 12.63 7.08
CA LEU A 324 5.46 13.48 7.61
C LEU A 324 5.68 14.95 7.25
N GLU A 325 6.94 15.39 7.27
CA GLU A 325 7.34 16.73 6.86
C GLU A 325 7.07 16.94 5.37
N GLN A 326 7.48 15.99 4.52
CA GLN A 326 7.21 16.03 3.09
C GLN A 326 5.71 16.08 2.80
N LEU A 327 4.92 15.22 3.45
CA LEU A 327 3.45 15.24 3.31
C LEU A 327 2.87 16.61 3.73
N THR A 328 3.37 17.20 4.81
CA THR A 328 2.92 18.50 5.31
C THR A 328 3.22 19.60 4.29
N LEU A 329 4.42 19.60 3.71
CA LEU A 329 4.82 20.54 2.67
C LEU A 329 3.98 20.36 1.40
N ASP A 330 3.82 19.14 0.90
CA ASP A 330 3.04 18.84 -0.31
C ASP A 330 1.57 19.28 -0.16
N LEU A 331 0.97 19.06 1.02
CA LEU A 331 -0.38 19.51 1.32
C LEU A 331 -0.45 21.05 1.41
N SER A 332 0.54 21.70 2.00
CA SER A 332 0.60 23.16 2.11
C SER A 332 0.70 23.84 0.73
N GLU A 333 1.52 23.29 -0.17
CA GLU A 333 1.66 23.77 -1.55
C GLU A 333 0.38 23.53 -2.37
N GLY A 334 -0.23 22.35 -2.21
CA GLY A 334 -1.51 22.01 -2.85
C GLY A 334 -2.66 22.93 -2.39
N LEU A 335 -2.67 23.31 -1.11
CA LEU A 335 -3.64 24.24 -0.55
C LEU A 335 -3.42 25.68 -1.02
N GLY A 336 -2.15 26.13 -1.10
CA GLY A 336 -1.81 27.48 -1.59
C GLY A 336 -2.10 27.69 -3.07
N SER A 337 -1.89 26.66 -3.91
CA SER A 337 -2.16 26.72 -5.35
C SER A 337 -3.63 26.55 -5.74
N SER A 338 -4.50 26.12 -4.81
CA SER A 338 -5.93 25.92 -5.07
C SER A 338 -6.75 27.22 -5.12
N LEU A 339 -6.17 28.37 -4.77
CA LEU A 339 -6.85 29.67 -4.85
C LEU A 339 -6.91 30.21 -6.29
N GLU A 340 -6.11 29.68 -7.21
CA GLU A 340 -6.09 30.04 -8.62
C GLU A 340 -6.32 28.80 -9.53
N LYS A 341 -7.51 28.73 -10.16
CA LYS A 341 -7.96 27.76 -11.18
C LYS A 341 -8.51 26.40 -10.71
N SER A 342 -9.69 26.08 -11.25
CA SER A 342 -10.55 24.90 -11.09
C SER A 342 -9.98 23.55 -11.55
N THR A 343 -8.67 23.44 -11.76
CA THR A 343 -7.95 22.21 -12.13
C THR A 343 -7.15 21.58 -10.98
N SER A 344 -7.25 22.11 -9.75
CA SER A 344 -6.37 21.78 -8.61
C SER A 344 -6.68 20.48 -7.86
N VAL A 345 -7.88 19.89 -8.03
CA VAL A 345 -8.31 18.72 -7.23
C VAL A 345 -7.40 17.51 -7.47
N SER A 346 -6.89 17.32 -8.69
CA SER A 346 -5.97 16.22 -9.02
C SER A 346 -4.60 16.31 -8.35
N ARG A 347 -4.15 17.50 -7.92
CA ARG A 347 -2.84 17.71 -7.27
C ARG A 347 -2.86 17.43 -5.77
N LEU A 348 -4.00 17.56 -5.11
CA LEU A 348 -4.19 17.21 -3.69
C LEU A 348 -4.31 15.69 -3.44
N HIS A 349 -4.38 14.88 -4.50
CA HIS A 349 -4.57 13.43 -4.45
C HIS A 349 -3.27 12.62 -4.41
N GLU A 350 -2.19 13.22 -4.88
CA GLU A 350 -0.84 12.64 -4.97
C GLU A 350 -0.10 12.49 -3.62
N PRO A 351 -0.28 13.39 -2.63
CA PRO A 351 0.45 13.31 -1.34
C PRO A 351 0.10 12.06 -0.52
N PHE A 352 -1.12 11.53 -0.63
CA PHE A 352 -1.56 10.34 0.11
C PHE A 352 -1.13 9.00 -0.53
N TYR A 353 -0.25 9.03 -1.53
CA TYR A 353 0.35 7.79 -2.05
C TYR A 353 1.32 7.14 -1.06
N ASP A 354 1.94 7.94 -0.19
CA ASP A 354 2.87 7.48 0.85
C ASP A 354 2.17 7.32 2.21
N PHE A 355 0.84 7.19 2.21
CA PHE A 355 0.01 7.06 3.41
C PHE A 355 0.52 5.98 4.38
N GLN A 356 0.94 4.81 3.88
CA GLN A 356 1.40 3.70 4.74
C GLN A 356 2.69 4.08 5.49
N ILE A 357 3.65 4.70 4.81
CA ILE A 357 4.89 5.17 5.44
C ILE A 357 4.58 6.28 6.43
N CYS A 358 3.76 7.28 6.07
CA CYS A 358 3.36 8.36 6.98
C CYS A 358 2.66 7.82 8.24
N ALA A 359 1.77 6.84 8.07
CA ALA A 359 1.08 6.19 9.19
C ALA A 359 2.07 5.46 10.12
N TRP A 360 3.01 4.70 9.57
CA TRP A 360 4.03 4.03 10.39
C TRP A 360 4.99 5.01 11.03
N SER A 361 5.45 6.03 10.29
CA SER A 361 6.28 7.12 10.80
C SER A 361 5.67 7.79 12.03
N ALA A 362 4.39 8.16 11.97
CA ALA A 362 3.69 8.78 13.10
C ALA A 362 3.64 7.83 14.31
N ARG A 363 3.33 6.55 14.07
CA ARG A 363 3.25 5.52 15.11
C ARG A 363 4.61 5.18 15.73
N ILE A 364 5.66 5.10 14.92
CA ILE A 364 7.04 4.85 15.38
C ILE A 364 7.49 6.01 16.24
N ALA A 365 7.41 7.25 15.72
CA ALA A 365 7.88 8.43 16.42
C ALA A 365 7.13 8.60 17.76
N SER A 366 5.81 8.47 17.76
CA SER A 366 5.03 8.54 19.00
C SER A 366 5.38 7.42 19.98
N SER A 367 5.49 6.18 19.50
CA SER A 367 5.82 5.05 20.36
C SER A 367 7.21 5.18 20.98
N LEU A 368 8.22 5.57 20.20
CA LEU A 368 9.58 5.75 20.71
C LEU A 368 9.66 6.92 21.70
N THR A 369 8.98 8.03 21.44
CA THR A 369 8.86 9.14 22.41
C THR A 369 8.18 8.68 23.70
N ILE A 370 7.09 7.91 23.63
CA ILE A 370 6.43 7.37 24.85
C ILE A 370 7.36 6.41 25.60
N ARG A 371 8.05 5.53 24.87
CA ARG A 371 8.97 4.56 25.48
C ARG A 371 10.17 5.25 26.10
N SER A 372 10.63 6.38 25.57
CA SER A 372 11.74 7.11 26.18
C SER A 372 11.42 7.53 27.62
N HIS A 373 10.16 7.85 27.95
CA HIS A 373 9.78 8.17 29.34
C HIS A 373 10.14 7.07 30.36
N LYS A 374 10.20 5.79 29.94
CA LYS A 374 10.44 4.64 30.83
C LYS A 374 11.74 3.89 30.54
N GLU A 375 12.16 3.86 29.28
CA GLU A 375 13.24 3.00 28.79
C GLU A 375 14.55 3.79 28.55
N ASP A 376 14.48 5.11 28.41
CA ASP A 376 15.66 5.97 28.24
C ASP A 376 16.30 6.32 29.59
N ARG A 377 17.22 5.46 30.03
CA ARG A 377 17.92 5.63 31.32
C ARG A 377 18.87 6.84 31.35
N LEU A 378 19.27 7.33 30.17
CA LEU A 378 20.29 8.36 30.01
C LEU A 378 19.69 9.74 29.70
N GLY A 379 18.36 9.81 29.51
CA GLY A 379 17.66 11.05 29.19
C GLY A 379 17.99 11.59 27.79
N VAL A 380 18.58 10.78 26.92
CA VAL A 380 18.99 11.13 25.55
C VAL A 380 17.84 11.75 24.74
N ALA A 381 16.65 11.18 24.84
CA ALA A 381 15.48 11.61 24.08
C ALA A 381 14.98 12.99 24.53
N GLN A 382 15.06 13.29 25.84
CA GLN A 382 14.72 14.60 26.39
C GLN A 382 15.77 15.65 26.03
N LEU A 383 17.06 15.30 26.07
CA LEU A 383 18.17 16.23 25.81
C LEU A 383 18.39 16.52 24.31
N SER A 384 17.96 15.63 23.43
CA SER A 384 18.19 15.76 21.98
C SER A 384 17.25 16.74 21.26
N GLY A 385 16.17 17.20 21.89
CA GLY A 385 15.13 18.02 21.25
C GLY A 385 14.23 17.27 20.27
N CYS A 386 14.46 15.96 20.06
CA CYS A 386 13.67 15.11 19.18
C CYS A 386 12.20 14.96 19.62
N ASN A 387 11.93 15.02 20.93
CA ASN A 387 10.56 14.98 21.45
C ASN A 387 9.75 16.21 21.01
N ALA A 388 10.34 17.41 21.14
CA ALA A 388 9.70 18.65 20.69
C ALA A 388 9.52 18.67 19.16
N ALA A 389 10.51 18.18 18.41
CA ALA A 389 10.40 18.02 16.95
C ALA A 389 9.26 17.06 16.57
N THR A 390 9.15 15.93 17.26
CA THR A 390 8.10 14.93 17.02
C THR A 390 6.71 15.52 17.26
N VAL A 391 6.47 16.16 18.40
CA VAL A 391 5.17 16.79 18.71
C VAL A 391 4.84 17.90 17.72
N SER A 392 5.82 18.76 17.38
CA SER A 392 5.65 19.84 16.41
C SER A 392 5.25 19.32 15.02
N THR A 393 5.97 18.31 14.52
CA THR A 393 5.72 17.73 13.19
C THR A 393 4.39 16.98 13.14
N LEU A 394 4.03 16.22 14.19
CA LEU A 394 2.73 15.55 14.27
C LEU A 394 1.56 16.55 14.26
N LEU A 395 1.67 17.64 15.04
CA LEU A 395 0.65 18.69 15.08
C LEU A 395 0.55 19.46 13.76
N ALA A 396 1.68 19.84 13.16
CA ALA A 396 1.71 20.53 11.87
C ALA A 396 1.09 19.66 10.76
N CYS A 397 1.46 18.37 10.73
CA CYS A 397 0.89 17.40 9.79
C CYS A 397 -0.61 17.20 10.02
N LEU A 398 -1.06 17.11 11.28
CA LEU A 398 -2.49 17.00 11.60
C LEU A 398 -3.27 18.22 11.10
N LEU A 399 -2.76 19.43 11.32
CA LEU A 399 -3.38 20.66 10.83
C LEU A 399 -3.44 20.69 9.29
N ALA A 400 -2.38 20.30 8.60
CA ALA A 400 -2.36 20.22 7.13
C ALA A 400 -3.39 19.20 6.60
N VAL A 401 -3.49 18.02 7.22
CA VAL A 401 -4.48 17.00 6.84
C VAL A 401 -5.90 17.49 7.15
N GLU A 402 -6.16 18.08 8.32
CA GLU A 402 -7.48 18.59 8.68
C GLU A 402 -7.95 19.72 7.74
N THR A 403 -7.03 20.61 7.36
CA THR A 403 -7.33 21.69 6.40
C THR A 403 -7.58 21.14 4.99
N SER A 404 -6.84 20.12 4.55
CA SER A 404 -7.12 19.43 3.27
C SER A 404 -8.52 18.80 3.22
N MET A 405 -9.05 18.39 4.37
CA MET A 405 -10.42 17.87 4.50
C MET A 405 -11.49 18.97 4.62
N GLY A 406 -11.09 20.25 4.64
CA GLY A 406 -11.99 21.40 4.78
C GLY A 406 -12.40 21.71 6.22
N LYS A 407 -11.70 21.18 7.24
CA LYS A 407 -11.92 21.62 8.62
C LYS A 407 -11.30 23.00 8.82
N LYS A 408 -12.09 23.95 9.33
CA LYS A 408 -11.62 25.32 9.61
C LYS A 408 -10.65 25.28 10.81
N THR A 409 -9.43 25.74 10.60
CA THR A 409 -8.37 25.88 11.63
C THR A 409 -8.34 27.28 12.26
N ASN A 410 -9.46 28.00 12.25
CA ASN A 410 -9.50 29.35 12.80
C ASN A 410 -9.34 29.33 14.33
N LEU A 411 -8.33 30.02 14.83
CA LEU A 411 -8.23 30.49 16.20
C LEU A 411 -9.42 31.42 16.46
N LYS A 412 -10.50 30.92 17.07
CA LYS A 412 -11.44 31.83 17.72
C LYS A 412 -10.79 32.28 19.03
N PRO A 413 -10.59 33.59 19.27
CA PRO A 413 -10.10 34.05 20.55
C PRO A 413 -11.11 33.64 21.63
N SER A 414 -10.67 32.80 22.56
CA SER A 414 -11.41 32.39 23.74
C SER A 414 -11.47 33.55 24.74
N ASN A 415 -12.31 34.54 24.45
CA ASN A 415 -12.68 35.58 25.41
C ASN A 415 -14.21 35.62 25.56
N THR A 416 -14.77 34.55 26.11
CA THR A 416 -16.05 34.59 26.83
C THR A 416 -16.12 33.40 27.78
N ARG A 417 -15.91 33.68 29.07
CA ARG A 417 -16.28 32.80 30.19
C ARG A 417 -17.77 32.48 30.14
N TYR A 418 -18.14 31.20 30.09
CA TYR A 418 -19.16 30.51 30.92
C TYR A 418 -19.27 29.04 30.44
N PRO A 419 -19.56 28.06 31.33
CA PRO A 419 -19.37 26.65 31.07
C PRO A 419 -20.61 26.03 30.41
N SER A 420 -20.42 25.25 29.36
CA SER A 420 -21.42 24.29 28.89
C SER A 420 -20.72 23.05 28.39
N ALA A 421 -20.73 22.03 29.24
CA ALA A 421 -20.52 20.66 28.85
C ALA A 421 -21.57 20.27 27.80
N SER A 422 -21.19 20.23 26.52
CA SER A 422 -21.84 19.35 25.55
C SER A 422 -20.93 19.16 24.32
N ILE A 423 -20.44 17.94 24.17
CA ILE A 423 -19.77 17.44 22.99
C ILE A 423 -20.75 17.55 21.81
N LYS A 424 -20.48 18.43 20.85
CA LYS A 424 -21.14 18.44 19.54
C LYS A 424 -20.14 18.07 18.45
N TRP A 425 -20.06 16.78 18.14
CA TRP A 425 -19.49 16.26 16.90
C TRP A 425 -20.46 16.54 15.73
N ALA A 426 -20.63 17.80 15.34
CA ALA A 426 -21.34 18.18 14.13
C ALA A 426 -20.77 19.49 13.57
N PRO A 427 -20.55 19.62 12.25
CA PRO A 427 -20.13 20.90 11.69
C PRO A 427 -21.28 21.90 11.84
N ALA A 428 -21.07 22.95 12.63
CA ALA A 428 -21.99 24.07 12.69
C ALA A 428 -22.03 24.77 11.32
N GLY A 429 -23.03 24.41 10.52
CA GLY A 429 -23.44 25.17 9.33
C GLY A 429 -24.19 26.42 9.76
N GLY A 430 -23.53 27.57 9.69
CA GLY A 430 -24.16 28.89 9.61
C GLY A 430 -23.96 29.41 8.20
N GLY A 431 -25.06 29.58 7.46
CA GLY A 431 -25.08 29.60 6.01
C GLY A 431 -24.62 30.89 5.33
N THR A 432 -24.10 30.71 4.11
CA THR A 432 -24.36 31.59 2.96
C THR A 432 -24.14 30.77 1.67
N VAL A 433 -25.25 30.45 1.00
CA VAL A 433 -25.42 30.14 -0.44
C VAL A 433 -24.43 29.16 -1.13
N GLY A 434 -24.83 27.88 -1.16
CA GLY A 434 -25.05 27.12 -2.41
C GLY A 434 -23.89 26.79 -3.35
N ILE A 435 -23.03 25.82 -2.99
CA ILE A 435 -22.51 24.79 -3.94
C ILE A 435 -22.48 23.45 -3.19
N ALA A 436 -23.18 22.45 -3.71
CA ALA A 436 -23.38 21.13 -3.11
C ALA A 436 -22.07 20.42 -2.72
N THR A 437 -21.84 20.17 -1.43
CA THR A 437 -20.72 19.37 -0.90
C THR A 437 -21.12 17.94 -0.53
N SER A 438 -22.20 17.39 -1.10
CA SER A 438 -22.76 16.10 -0.68
C SER A 438 -21.97 14.86 -1.11
N ASN A 439 -21.00 14.96 -2.02
CA ASN A 439 -20.28 13.79 -2.56
C ASN A 439 -18.82 13.65 -2.11
N LYS A 440 -18.30 14.49 -1.20
CA LYS A 440 -16.88 14.43 -0.77
C LYS A 440 -16.55 13.27 0.18
N LYS A 441 -17.53 12.67 0.86
CA LYS A 441 -17.29 11.65 1.91
C LYS A 441 -16.94 10.26 1.36
N ASP A 442 -17.36 9.93 0.15
CA ASP A 442 -17.13 8.61 -0.47
C ASP A 442 -15.87 8.58 -1.36
N ASP A 443 -15.12 9.68 -1.44
CA ASP A 443 -13.86 9.73 -2.17
C ASP A 443 -12.78 8.89 -1.43
N PRO A 444 -12.14 7.91 -2.09
CA PRO A 444 -11.04 7.12 -1.50
C PRO A 444 -9.94 7.97 -0.85
N HIS A 445 -9.74 9.21 -1.30
CA HIS A 445 -8.78 10.13 -0.71
C HIS A 445 -9.26 10.72 0.62
N TYR A 446 -10.55 11.03 0.75
CA TYR A 446 -11.12 11.48 2.01
C TYR A 446 -11.01 10.40 3.08
N VAL A 447 -11.22 9.13 2.72
CA VAL A 447 -11.04 7.99 3.63
C VAL A 447 -9.59 7.89 4.12
N LYS A 448 -8.61 8.05 3.22
CA LYS A 448 -7.18 8.04 3.60
C LYS A 448 -6.82 9.23 4.50
N ALA A 449 -7.22 10.46 4.13
CA ALA A 449 -6.98 11.65 4.93
C ALA A 449 -7.62 11.55 6.32
N TYR A 450 -8.86 11.05 6.39
CA TYR A 450 -9.55 10.81 7.66
C TYR A 450 -8.79 9.79 8.53
N SER A 451 -8.38 8.65 7.94
CA SER A 451 -7.61 7.64 8.66
C SER A 451 -6.24 8.14 9.12
N LEU A 452 -5.57 9.00 8.35
CA LEU A 452 -4.29 9.57 8.75
C LEU A 452 -4.47 10.56 9.89
N ALA A 453 -5.50 11.42 9.81
CA ALA A 453 -5.82 12.35 10.89
C ALA A 453 -6.16 11.61 12.19
N ASP A 454 -6.83 10.46 12.10
CA ASP A 454 -7.11 9.60 13.26
C ASP A 454 -5.81 9.06 13.87
N ILE A 455 -4.93 8.48 13.05
CA ILE A 455 -3.61 7.99 13.49
C ILE A 455 -2.79 9.11 14.15
N LEU A 456 -2.73 10.29 13.53
CA LEU A 456 -2.01 11.45 14.08
C LEU A 456 -2.60 11.89 15.43
N ARG A 457 -3.94 11.95 15.55
CA ARG A 457 -4.59 12.26 16.84
C ARG A 457 -4.24 11.22 17.90
N THR A 458 -4.36 9.94 17.58
CA THR A 458 -4.02 8.86 18.52
C THR A 458 -2.56 8.93 18.94
N SER A 459 -1.63 9.13 18.00
CA SER A 459 -0.21 9.31 18.28
C SER A 459 0.05 10.48 19.22
N ILE A 460 -0.58 11.64 19.00
CA ILE A 460 -0.45 12.83 19.88
C ILE A 460 -1.06 12.54 21.25
N TYR A 461 -2.28 11.99 21.32
CA TYR A 461 -2.93 11.65 22.60
C TYR A 461 -2.10 10.67 23.42
N GLN A 462 -1.48 9.68 22.80
CA GLN A 462 -0.63 8.73 23.51
C GLN A 462 0.62 9.41 24.09
N ILE A 463 1.24 10.33 23.36
CA ILE A 463 2.35 11.15 23.88
C ILE A 463 1.87 12.01 25.05
N VAL A 464 0.83 12.80 24.84
CA VAL A 464 0.26 13.72 25.85
C VAL A 464 -0.14 12.97 27.12
N SER A 465 -0.81 11.82 27.01
CA SER A 465 -1.22 11.05 28.19
C SER A 465 -0.05 10.48 28.99
N ASN A 466 1.11 10.24 28.39
CA ASN A 466 2.29 9.74 29.11
C ASN A 466 3.16 10.86 29.68
N PHE A 467 3.17 12.03 29.04
CA PHE A 467 3.97 13.19 29.45
C PHE A 467 3.11 14.35 30.01
N HIS A 468 1.86 14.09 30.39
CA HIS A 468 0.88 15.14 30.71
C HIS A 468 1.40 16.13 31.75
N HIS A 469 1.98 15.64 32.84
CA HIS A 469 2.51 16.49 33.91
C HIS A 469 3.68 17.36 33.42
N GLU A 470 4.58 16.80 32.60
CA GLU A 470 5.72 17.53 32.04
C GLU A 470 5.28 18.56 31.00
N MET A 471 4.27 18.25 30.20
CA MET A 471 3.74 19.18 29.20
C MET A 471 3.02 20.33 29.90
N ALA A 472 2.09 20.05 30.81
CA ALA A 472 1.29 21.06 31.49
C ALA A 472 2.11 22.08 32.29
N THR A 473 3.33 21.74 32.72
CA THR A 473 4.24 22.66 33.41
C THR A 473 5.13 23.47 32.46
N SER A 474 5.40 22.97 31.24
CA SER A 474 6.30 23.60 30.26
C SER A 474 5.82 23.49 28.80
N ASP A 475 4.55 23.79 28.52
CA ASP A 475 3.91 23.63 27.19
C ASP A 475 4.70 24.25 26.01
N LYS A 476 5.47 25.32 26.27
CA LYS A 476 6.27 26.03 25.26
C LYS A 476 7.54 25.29 24.85
N ASP A 477 8.05 24.39 25.69
CA ASP A 477 9.30 23.65 25.48
C ASP A 477 9.10 22.39 24.63
N TRP A 478 7.85 21.94 24.51
CA TRP A 478 7.44 20.79 23.68
C TRP A 478 7.14 21.16 22.23
N ILE A 479 7.19 22.45 21.88
CA ILE A 479 7.05 22.95 20.52
C ILE A 479 8.37 23.60 20.10
N THR A 480 8.88 23.18 18.95
CA THR A 480 10.12 23.71 18.38
C THR A 480 10.08 25.24 18.25
N ASN A 481 11.21 25.88 18.58
CA ASN A 481 11.34 27.35 18.55
C ASN A 481 11.44 27.91 17.11
N GLY A 482 11.65 27.05 16.11
CA GLY A 482 11.73 27.43 14.71
C GLY A 482 10.37 27.71 14.06
N LYS A 483 10.41 28.16 12.79
CA LYS A 483 9.19 28.31 11.99
C LYS A 483 8.59 26.92 11.73
N PRO A 484 7.32 26.65 12.10
CA PRO A 484 6.71 25.36 11.86
C PRO A 484 6.45 25.14 10.36
N LEU A 485 6.40 23.87 9.96
CA LEU A 485 6.16 23.46 8.56
C LEU A 485 4.78 23.86 8.05
N TYR A 486 3.79 23.91 8.94
CA TYR A 486 2.44 24.37 8.62
C TYR A 486 1.79 25.04 9.82
N GLY A 487 1.14 26.18 9.60
CA GLY A 487 0.55 27.02 10.65
C GLY A 487 1.53 28.00 11.29
N SER A 488 1.15 28.53 12.45
CA SER A 488 2.01 29.35 13.30
C SER A 488 2.36 28.60 14.59
N ARG A 489 3.42 29.02 15.29
CA ARG A 489 3.81 28.39 16.56
C ARG A 489 2.67 28.50 17.59
N GLU A 490 1.97 29.63 17.61
CA GLU A 490 0.81 29.87 18.47
C GLU A 490 -0.33 28.91 18.15
N LEU A 491 -0.56 28.61 16.87
CA LEU A 491 -1.57 27.65 16.44
C LEU A 491 -1.23 26.22 16.90
N LEU A 492 0.05 25.83 16.85
CA LEU A 492 0.50 24.52 17.36
C LEU A 492 0.36 24.43 18.87
N VAL A 493 0.77 25.48 19.60
CA VAL A 493 0.60 25.55 21.07
C VAL A 493 -0.88 25.49 21.45
N HIS A 494 -1.75 26.24 20.76
CA HIS A 494 -3.20 26.17 20.99
C HIS A 494 -3.76 24.78 20.69
N LYS A 495 -3.32 24.15 19.60
CA LYS A 495 -3.72 22.79 19.23
C LYS A 495 -3.29 21.78 20.30
N LEU A 496 -2.06 21.87 20.80
CA LEU A 496 -1.55 21.05 21.90
C LEU A 496 -2.36 21.27 23.18
N GLY A 497 -2.68 22.52 23.52
CA GLY A 497 -3.55 22.87 24.64
C GLY A 497 -4.90 22.14 24.58
N MET A 498 -5.54 22.06 23.40
CA MET A 498 -6.77 21.30 23.25
C MET A 498 -6.60 19.78 23.51
N PHE A 499 -5.42 19.20 23.24
CA PHE A 499 -5.15 17.80 23.57
C PHE A 499 -4.94 17.60 25.08
N LEU A 500 -4.28 18.55 25.75
CA LEU A 500 -4.07 18.54 27.20
C LEU A 500 -5.38 18.74 27.96
N GLU A 501 -6.20 19.70 27.54
CA GLU A 501 -7.52 19.97 28.13
C GLU A 501 -8.52 18.82 27.96
N PHE A 502 -8.34 17.99 26.92
CA PHE A 502 -9.20 16.83 26.68
C PHE A 502 -9.04 15.72 27.75
N GLN A 503 -8.13 15.88 28.71
CA GLN A 503 -7.93 14.98 29.84
C GLN A 503 -8.21 15.65 31.18
N ALA A 504 -9.47 16.06 31.39
CA ALA A 504 -10.05 16.26 32.72
C ALA A 504 -11.57 15.99 32.69
N ASN A 505 -11.94 14.70 32.70
CA ASN A 505 -13.08 14.14 33.41
C ASN A 505 -12.99 12.60 33.45
#